data_AF-A0A7Y0SQX0-F1
#
_entry.id   AF-A0A7Y0SQX0-F1
#
_cell.length_a   1.000
_cell.length_b   1.000
_cell.length_c   1.000
_cell.angle_alpha   90.00
_cell.angle_beta   90.00
_cell.angle_gamma   90.00
#
_symmetry.space_group_name_H-M   'P 1'
#
loop_
_entity.id
_entity.type
_entity.pdbx_description
1 polymer ?
#
loop_
_entity_poly.entity_id
_entity_poly.type
_entity_poly.pdbx_seq_one_letter_code
_entity_poly.pdbx_strand_id
1 'polypeptide(L)'
;MIIQGALANFNSSEVTSTFLQVLNGSGVDIDLYEFTVPEGLSVKSGIDWRTVLHDTAAVVTLAPLLWSAYLKIIDEVPVKKDSGIYIQIKNCHGNSTDLFLGADIKGKEEFLTEFIRSAIALLEEENCVQSPVLEEEQEIQQSEFWSKVEKMNQKA
;
A
#
# COMPACT_ATOMS: atom_id res chain seq x y z
N MET A 1 -6.67 -6.68 7.93
CA MET A 1 -5.96 -7.15 6.72
C MET A 1 -4.75 -6.27 6.46
N ILE A 2 -3.66 -6.91 6.03
CA ILE A 2 -2.42 -6.38 5.47
C ILE A 2 -2.50 -5.84 4.04
N ILE A 3 -2.28 -4.57 3.70
CA ILE A 3 -1.92 -4.23 2.31
C ILE A 3 -0.62 -3.46 2.28
N GLN A 4 0.36 -3.94 1.53
CA GLN A 4 1.69 -3.36 1.47
C GLN A 4 2.25 -3.36 0.07
N GLY A 5 3.32 -2.61 -0.18
CA GLY A 5 3.86 -2.57 -1.53
C GLY A 5 5.16 -1.81 -1.67
N ALA A 6 5.57 -1.72 -2.93
CA ALA A 6 6.75 -0.99 -3.36
C ALA A 6 6.48 -0.21 -4.65
N LEU A 7 7.02 1.00 -4.72
CA LEU A 7 7.15 1.70 -6.00
C LEU A 7 8.36 1.13 -6.76
N ALA A 8 8.10 0.18 -7.65
CA ALA A 8 9.11 -0.52 -8.39
C ALA A 8 9.71 0.36 -9.51
N ASN A 9 11.04 0.39 -9.56
CA ASN A 9 11.83 1.12 -10.56
C ASN A 9 11.68 2.65 -10.54
N PHE A 10 11.16 3.22 -9.45
CA PHE A 10 11.22 4.65 -9.16
C PHE A 10 12.53 4.95 -8.42
N ASN A 11 13.26 5.97 -8.87
CA ASN A 11 14.64 6.24 -8.43
C ASN A 11 14.74 7.30 -7.30
N SER A 12 13.65 7.66 -6.62
CA SER A 12 13.69 8.62 -5.51
C SER A 12 12.68 8.29 -4.41
N SER A 13 13.10 8.46 -3.15
CA SER A 13 12.22 8.39 -1.97
C SER A 13 11.11 9.44 -2.01
N GLU A 14 11.34 10.58 -2.66
CA GLU A 14 10.34 11.64 -2.87
C GLU A 14 9.09 11.14 -3.61
N VAL A 15 9.24 10.16 -4.51
CA VAL A 15 8.12 9.56 -5.23
C VAL A 15 7.26 8.71 -4.29
N THR A 16 7.86 7.96 -3.37
CA THR A 16 7.15 7.22 -2.32
C THR A 16 6.40 8.16 -1.38
N SER A 17 7.04 9.24 -0.91
CA SER A 17 6.34 10.19 -0.05
C SER A 17 5.18 10.89 -0.79
N THR A 18 5.35 11.23 -2.08
CA THR A 18 4.29 11.81 -2.91
C THR A 18 3.13 10.83 -3.12
N PHE A 19 3.43 9.57 -3.40
CA PHE A 19 2.44 8.49 -3.50
C PHE A 19 1.60 8.39 -2.23
N LEU A 20 2.25 8.36 -1.07
CA LEU A 20 1.57 8.23 0.21
C LEU A 20 0.73 9.46 0.55
N GLN A 21 1.19 10.65 0.19
CA GLN A 21 0.39 11.87 0.33
C GLN A 21 -0.88 11.84 -0.53
N VAL A 22 -0.82 11.27 -1.73
CA VAL A 22 -2.00 11.11 -2.61
C VAL A 22 -3.00 10.13 -1.98
N LEU A 23 -2.52 9.00 -1.45
CA LEU A 23 -3.39 8.04 -0.76
C LEU A 23 -4.01 8.65 0.50
N ASN A 24 -3.23 9.37 1.29
CA ASN A 24 -3.68 9.96 2.55
C ASN A 24 -4.62 11.17 2.36
N GLY A 25 -4.46 11.92 1.27
CA GLY A 25 -5.32 13.06 0.92
C GLY A 25 -6.72 12.69 0.42
N SER A 26 -6.99 11.39 0.23
CA SER A 26 -8.23 10.88 -0.34
C SER A 26 -9.44 10.89 0.60
N GLY A 27 -9.21 11.09 1.91
CA GLY A 27 -10.26 11.05 2.93
C GLY A 27 -10.71 9.65 3.35
N VAL A 28 -10.02 8.60 2.88
CA VAL A 28 -10.27 7.23 3.35
C VAL A 28 -9.62 7.04 4.72
N ASP A 29 -10.36 6.43 5.64
CA ASP A 29 -9.87 6.13 6.98
C ASP A 29 -8.98 4.88 6.97
N ILE A 30 -7.74 5.08 6.54
CA ILE A 30 -6.68 4.08 6.57
C ILE A 30 -5.47 4.62 7.31
N ASP A 31 -4.81 3.75 8.06
CA ASP A 31 -3.50 4.03 8.59
C ASP A 31 -2.45 3.66 7.55
N LEU A 32 -1.63 4.65 7.16
CA LEU A 32 -0.56 4.50 6.18
C LEU A 32 0.79 4.64 6.86
N TYR A 33 1.73 3.80 6.46
CA TYR A 33 3.08 3.76 7.00
C TYR A 33 4.10 3.75 5.86
N GLU A 34 5.16 4.54 6.03
CA GLU A 34 6.30 4.63 5.10
C GLU A 34 7.52 3.94 5.72
N PHE A 35 8.26 3.19 4.90
CA PHE A 35 9.54 2.64 5.31
C PHE A 35 10.59 3.75 5.32
N THR A 36 11.17 4.01 6.48
CA THR A 36 12.21 5.01 6.68
C THR A 36 13.48 4.35 7.18
N VAL A 37 14.62 4.67 6.59
CA VAL A 37 15.91 4.16 7.05
C VAL A 37 16.47 5.12 8.11
N PRO A 38 16.73 4.66 9.34
CA PRO A 38 17.37 5.48 10.36
C PRO A 38 18.74 6.02 9.90
N GLU A 39 19.11 7.19 10.42
CA GLU A 39 20.42 7.78 10.14
C GLU A 39 21.56 6.80 10.45
N GLY A 40 22.53 6.70 9.53
CA GLY A 40 23.69 5.82 9.69
C GLY A 40 23.48 4.38 9.20
N LEU A 41 22.29 4.01 8.72
CA LEU A 41 22.04 2.72 8.10
C LEU A 41 21.84 2.84 6.59
N SER A 42 22.24 1.81 5.84
CA SER A 42 21.99 1.69 4.40
C SER A 42 21.27 0.38 4.13
N VAL A 43 19.95 0.40 4.26
CA VAL A 43 19.07 -0.74 4.00
C VAL A 43 18.21 -0.44 2.77
N LYS A 44 18.07 -1.41 1.87
CA LYS A 44 17.07 -1.35 0.81
C LYS A 44 15.91 -2.24 1.21
N SER A 45 14.73 -1.66 1.39
CA SER A 45 13.52 -2.45 1.58
C SER A 45 12.93 -2.88 0.23
N GLY A 46 12.40 -4.09 0.17
CA GLY A 46 11.56 -4.55 -0.93
C GLY A 46 10.11 -4.06 -0.83
N ILE A 47 9.74 -3.44 0.31
CA ILE A 47 8.42 -2.87 0.61
C ILE A 47 8.64 -1.48 1.19
N ASP A 48 8.16 -0.43 0.53
CA ASP A 48 8.36 0.96 0.96
C ASP A 48 7.12 1.57 1.62
N TRP A 49 5.96 0.90 1.55
CA TRP A 49 4.74 1.32 2.22
C TRP A 49 3.88 0.17 2.73
N ARG A 50 3.07 0.48 3.76
CA ARG A 50 2.07 -0.42 4.35
C ARG A 50 0.81 0.33 4.73
N THR A 51 -0.31 -0.38 4.72
CA THR A 51 -1.55 0.05 5.32
C THR A 51 -2.24 -1.09 6.05
N VAL A 52 -2.84 -0.75 7.19
CA VAL A 52 -3.62 -1.67 8.01
C VAL A 52 -5.09 -1.38 7.75
N LEU A 53 -5.81 -2.38 7.26
CA LEU A 53 -7.25 -2.26 7.00
C LEU A 53 -8.04 -2.91 8.14
N HIS A 54 -8.88 -2.09 8.77
CA HIS A 54 -9.79 -2.51 9.86
C HIS A 54 -11.19 -2.91 9.35
N ASP A 55 -11.54 -2.51 8.12
CA ASP A 55 -12.82 -2.79 7.48
C ASP A 55 -12.61 -3.30 6.05
N THR A 56 -13.37 -4.30 5.63
CA THR A 56 -13.39 -4.81 4.26
C THR A 56 -13.89 -3.76 3.27
N ALA A 57 -14.73 -2.81 3.70
CA ALA A 57 -15.12 -1.66 2.87
C ALA A 57 -13.92 -0.77 2.49
N ALA A 58 -12.87 -0.73 3.32
CA ALA A 58 -11.66 0.02 3.01
C ALA A 58 -10.89 -0.58 1.83
N VAL A 59 -10.97 -1.90 1.61
CA VAL A 59 -10.36 -2.58 0.45
C VAL A 59 -10.93 -2.04 -0.86
N VAL A 60 -12.25 -1.96 -0.97
CA VAL A 60 -12.95 -1.49 -2.18
C VAL A 60 -12.60 -0.02 -2.46
N THR A 61 -12.34 0.75 -1.41
CA THR A 61 -12.00 2.17 -1.53
C THR A 61 -10.52 2.38 -1.83
N LEU A 62 -9.63 1.49 -1.39
CA LEU A 62 -8.19 1.60 -1.62
C LEU A 62 -7.81 1.31 -3.10
N ALA A 63 -8.47 0.36 -3.75
CA ALA A 63 -8.18 0.01 -5.15
C ALA A 63 -8.24 1.23 -6.10
N PRO A 64 -9.32 2.03 -6.17
CA PRO A 64 -9.35 3.20 -7.04
C PRO A 64 -8.31 4.26 -6.64
N LEU A 65 -7.92 4.35 -5.37
CA LEU A 65 -6.88 5.28 -4.92
C LEU A 65 -5.49 4.87 -5.39
N LEU A 66 -5.15 3.58 -5.28
CA LEU A 66 -3.90 3.04 -5.80
C LEU A 66 -3.79 3.29 -7.31
N TRP A 67 -4.90 3.11 -8.04
CA TRP A 67 -4.95 3.42 -9.46
C TRP A 67 -4.75 4.91 -9.76
N SER A 68 -5.44 5.79 -9.03
CA SER A 68 -5.28 7.24 -9.18
C SER A 68 -3.86 7.71 -8.84
N ALA A 69 -3.26 7.15 -7.78
CA ALA A 69 -1.89 7.45 -7.40
C ALA A 69 -0.88 6.95 -8.45
N TYR A 70 -1.09 5.73 -8.97
CA TYR A 70 -0.33 5.20 -10.11
C TYR A 70 -0.35 6.15 -11.30
N LEU A 71 -1.54 6.60 -11.73
CA LEU A 71 -1.66 7.53 -12.85
C LEU A 71 -0.91 8.83 -12.59
N LYS A 72 -1.06 9.42 -11.40
CA LYS A 72 -0.43 10.70 -11.06
C LYS A 72 1.09 10.61 -11.05
N ILE A 73 1.65 9.50 -10.57
CA ILE A 73 3.11 9.32 -10.49
C ILE A 73 3.71 9.00 -11.85
N ILE A 74 3.00 8.25 -12.69
CA ILE A 74 3.49 7.82 -14.00
C ILE A 74 3.39 8.90 -15.05
N ASP A 75 2.41 9.80 -14.97
CA ASP A 75 2.30 10.93 -15.89
C ASP A 75 3.38 11.99 -15.62
N GLU A 76 3.93 12.03 -14.38
CA GLU A 76 4.91 13.03 -13.95
C GLU A 76 6.38 12.55 -14.00
N VAL A 77 6.64 11.25 -14.11
CA VAL A 77 8.00 10.68 -14.08
C VAL A 77 8.32 9.94 -15.39
N PRO A 78 9.46 10.20 -16.07
CA PRO A 78 9.86 9.41 -17.25
C PRO A 78 10.04 7.93 -16.87
N VAL A 79 9.00 7.16 -17.17
CA VAL A 79 8.80 5.78 -16.73
C VAL A 79 9.82 4.88 -17.43
N LYS A 80 10.64 4.16 -16.67
CA LYS A 80 11.39 3.01 -17.22
C LYS A 80 10.37 1.94 -17.63
N LYS A 81 10.75 1.10 -18.61
CA LYS A 81 9.89 0.08 -19.24
C LYS A 81 9.15 -0.86 -18.28
N ASP A 82 9.56 -0.93 -17.01
CA ASP A 82 9.00 -1.84 -16.00
C ASP A 82 8.67 -1.11 -14.68
N SER A 83 8.37 0.18 -14.71
CA SER A 83 7.97 0.92 -13.49
C SER A 83 6.51 0.67 -13.16
N GLY A 84 6.21 0.58 -11.87
CA GLY A 84 4.86 0.24 -11.42
C GLY A 84 4.75 0.15 -9.91
N ILE A 85 3.60 -0.30 -9.45
CA ILE A 85 3.34 -0.54 -8.03
C ILE A 85 3.27 -2.04 -7.83
N TYR A 86 4.23 -2.58 -7.08
CA TYR A 86 4.09 -3.91 -6.49
C TYR A 86 3.18 -3.80 -5.27
N ILE A 87 2.18 -4.66 -5.20
CA ILE A 87 1.16 -4.66 -4.16
C ILE A 87 1.04 -6.09 -3.63
N GLN A 88 1.18 -6.26 -2.33
CA GLN A 88 0.92 -7.50 -1.63
C GLN A 88 -0.27 -7.31 -0.69
N ILE A 89 -1.26 -8.18 -0.81
CA ILE A 89 -2.42 -8.27 0.07
C ILE A 89 -2.20 -9.48 0.96
N LYS A 90 -2.23 -9.29 2.28
CA LYS A 90 -1.92 -10.31 3.28
C LYS A 90 -3.07 -10.46 4.26
N ASN A 91 -3.53 -11.68 4.49
CA ASN A 91 -4.52 -11.96 5.54
C ASN A 91 -3.85 -12.17 6.90
N CYS A 92 -4.67 -12.32 7.93
CA CYS A 92 -4.25 -12.54 9.31
C CYS A 92 -3.50 -13.87 9.56
N HIS A 93 -3.56 -14.83 8.63
CA HIS A 93 -2.85 -16.10 8.71
C HIS A 93 -1.48 -16.07 8.03
N GLY A 94 -1.12 -14.93 7.41
CA GLY A 94 0.11 -14.80 6.64
C GLY A 94 -0.01 -15.27 5.20
N ASN A 95 -1.19 -15.73 4.75
CA ASN A 95 -1.43 -15.98 3.32
C ASN A 95 -1.39 -14.63 2.61
N SER A 96 -0.74 -14.60 1.45
CA SER A 96 -0.64 -13.40 0.65
C SER A 96 -0.85 -13.67 -0.82
N THR A 97 -1.27 -12.62 -1.52
CA THR A 97 -1.33 -12.57 -2.97
C THR A 97 -0.72 -11.26 -3.45
N ASP A 98 -0.08 -11.32 -4.59
CA ASP A 98 0.74 -10.25 -5.13
C ASP A 98 0.18 -9.78 -6.46
N LEU A 99 0.19 -8.48 -6.68
CA LEU A 99 -0.26 -7.81 -7.89
C LEU A 99 0.80 -6.80 -8.32
N PHE A 100 0.98 -6.63 -9.63
CA PHE A 100 1.87 -5.63 -10.18
C PHE A 100 1.12 -4.69 -11.13
N LEU A 101 0.84 -3.49 -10.64
CA LEU A 101 0.18 -2.44 -11.42
C LEU A 101 1.23 -1.73 -12.30
N GLY A 102 1.13 -1.91 -13.62
CA GLY A 102 2.07 -1.39 -14.62
C GLY A 102 2.45 -2.43 -15.66
N ALA A 103 3.38 -3.33 -15.32
CA ALA A 103 3.85 -4.36 -16.25
C ALA A 103 2.80 -5.45 -16.52
N ASP A 104 2.21 -6.00 -15.45
CA ASP A 104 1.26 -7.11 -15.51
C ASP A 104 -0.16 -6.61 -15.76
N ILE A 105 -0.58 -5.58 -15.02
CA ILE A 105 -1.93 -5.02 -15.11
C ILE A 105 -1.84 -3.59 -15.66
N LYS A 106 -2.49 -3.35 -16.80
CA LYS A 106 -2.42 -2.05 -17.52
C LYS A 106 -3.75 -1.32 -17.58
N GLY A 107 -4.85 -2.02 -17.37
CA GLY A 107 -6.19 -1.45 -17.41
C GLY A 107 -6.74 -1.15 -16.02
N LYS A 108 -7.48 -0.04 -15.89
CA LYS A 108 -8.16 0.32 -14.64
C LYS A 108 -9.12 -0.79 -14.19
N GLU A 109 -10.02 -1.20 -15.08
CA GLU A 109 -11.06 -2.18 -14.75
C GLU A 109 -10.47 -3.55 -14.43
N GLU A 110 -9.41 -3.94 -15.15
CA GLU A 110 -8.63 -5.15 -14.86
C GLU A 110 -8.02 -5.07 -13.46
N PHE A 111 -7.37 -3.95 -13.12
CA PHE A 111 -6.79 -3.74 -11.80
C PHE A 111 -7.82 -3.78 -10.67
N LEU A 112 -8.93 -3.05 -10.81
CA LEU A 112 -9.98 -3.04 -9.79
C LEU A 112 -10.56 -4.44 -9.59
N THR A 113 -10.80 -5.17 -10.68
CA THR A 113 -11.34 -6.54 -10.63
C THR A 113 -10.37 -7.48 -9.93
N GLU A 114 -9.10 -7.49 -10.36
CA GLU A 114 -8.07 -8.37 -9.82
C GLU A 114 -7.79 -8.06 -8.35
N PHE A 115 -7.67 -6.79 -7.98
CA PHE A 115 -7.45 -6.36 -6.60
C PHE A 115 -8.58 -6.79 -5.67
N ILE A 116 -9.83 -6.50 -6.04
CA ILE A 116 -11.00 -6.82 -5.22
C ILE A 116 -11.16 -8.34 -5.12
N ARG A 117 -11.01 -9.07 -6.23
CA ARG A 117 -11.09 -10.54 -6.24
C ARG A 117 -10.04 -11.17 -5.31
N SER A 118 -8.80 -10.72 -5.42
CA SER A 118 -7.69 -11.19 -4.59
C SER A 118 -7.92 -10.92 -3.10
N ALA A 119 -8.42 -9.73 -2.75
CA ALA A 119 -8.74 -9.41 -1.37
C ALA A 119 -9.91 -10.24 -0.83
N ILE A 120 -10.98 -10.42 -1.61
CA ILE A 120 -12.14 -11.24 -1.20
C ILE A 120 -11.73 -12.70 -1.01
N ALA A 121 -10.95 -13.27 -1.92
CA ALA A 121 -10.48 -14.66 -1.79
C ALA A 121 -9.72 -14.87 -0.46
N LEU A 122 -8.90 -13.90 -0.06
CA LEU A 122 -8.18 -13.92 1.21
C LEU A 122 -9.08 -13.71 2.44
N LEU A 123 -10.19 -12.97 2.30
CA LEU A 123 -11.21 -12.77 3.34
C LEU A 123 -12.11 -13.99 3.52
N GLU A 124 -12.46 -14.70 2.45
CA GLU A 124 -13.32 -15.90 2.50
C GLU A 124 -12.62 -17.08 3.20
N GLU A 125 -11.29 -17.07 3.23
CA GLU A 125 -10.48 -18.01 4.03
C GLU A 125 -10.48 -17.68 5.54
N GLU A 126 -11.11 -16.58 5.98
CA GLU A 126 -11.05 -16.13 7.37
C GLU A 126 -12.02 -16.86 8.30
N ASN A 127 -11.45 -17.49 9.35
CA ASN A 127 -12.07 -17.63 10.67
C ASN A 127 -11.25 -16.83 11.69
N CYS A 128 -10.97 -15.56 11.37
CA CYS A 128 -10.08 -14.72 12.19
C CYS A 128 -10.84 -13.96 13.26
N VAL A 129 -10.59 -14.34 14.52
CA VAL A 129 -10.86 -13.47 15.67
C VAL A 129 -9.79 -12.38 15.64
N GLN A 130 -10.19 -11.11 15.71
CA GLN A 130 -9.46 -9.85 15.48
C GLN A 130 -7.99 -9.68 15.98
N SER A 131 -7.37 -10.64 16.67
CA SER A 131 -6.03 -10.59 17.28
C SER A 131 -4.86 -10.24 16.33
N PRO A 132 -4.74 -10.80 15.11
CA PRO A 132 -3.49 -10.67 14.34
C PRO A 132 -3.25 -9.30 13.71
N VAL A 133 -4.32 -8.55 13.41
CA VAL A 133 -4.20 -7.21 12.83
C VAL A 133 -3.68 -6.20 13.86
N LEU A 134 -4.10 -6.33 15.12
CA LEU A 134 -3.61 -5.52 16.23
C LEU A 134 -2.14 -5.81 16.54
N GLU A 135 -1.71 -7.07 16.44
CA GLU A 135 -0.32 -7.47 16.64
C GLU A 135 0.58 -6.86 15.55
N GLU A 136 0.22 -6.96 14.27
CA GLU A 136 1.01 -6.35 13.20
C GLU A 136 1.04 -4.82 13.29
N GLU A 137 -0.08 -4.19 13.68
CA GLU A 137 -0.11 -2.74 13.91
C GLU A 137 0.84 -2.33 15.06
N GLN A 138 0.84 -3.09 16.16
CA GLN A 138 1.75 -2.86 17.28
C GLN A 138 3.23 -3.05 16.87
N GLU A 139 3.53 -4.09 16.08
CA GLU A 139 4.89 -4.31 15.57
C GLU A 139 5.35 -3.16 14.67
N ILE A 140 4.48 -2.66 13.80
CA ILE A 140 4.77 -1.50 12.94
C ILE A 140 5.00 -0.26 13.81
N GLN A 141 4.14 0.01 14.80
CA GLN A 141 4.24 1.18 15.68
C GLN A 141 5.47 1.16 16.59
N GLN A 142 6.00 -0.02 16.93
CA GLN A 142 7.22 -0.18 17.74
C GLN A 142 8.50 -0.20 16.90
N SER A 143 8.38 -0.27 15.57
CA SER A 143 9.53 -0.37 14.68
C SER A 143 10.21 0.98 14.49
N GLU A 144 11.55 0.98 14.52
CA GLU A 144 12.35 2.16 14.15
C GLU A 144 12.40 2.41 12.63
N PHE A 145 11.84 1.50 11.83
CA PHE A 145 11.87 1.55 10.37
C PHE A 145 10.56 1.98 9.73
N TRP A 146 9.48 2.11 10.50
CA TRP A 146 8.17 2.48 9.99
C TRP A 146 7.70 3.78 10.61
N SER A 147 7.40 4.75 9.75
CA SER A 147 6.86 6.05 10.16
C SER A 147 5.40 6.15 9.71
N LYS A 148 4.50 6.49 10.65
CA LYS A 148 3.09 6.73 10.30
C LYS A 148 2.97 8.01 9.49
N VAL A 149 2.29 7.95 8.36
CA VAL A 149 2.05 9.11 7.49
C VAL A 149 0.95 9.96 8.11
N GLU A 150 1.28 11.17 8.55
CA GLU A 150 0.31 12.06 9.20
C GLU A 150 -0.78 12.50 8.21
N LYS A 151 -2.06 12.35 8.60
CA LYS A 151 -3.21 12.90 7.85
C LYS A 151 -3.01 14.40 7.63
N MET A 152 -2.97 14.83 6.38
CA MET A 152 -2.97 16.26 6.07
C MET A 152 -4.27 16.86 6.59
N ASN A 153 -4.19 17.68 7.64
CA ASN A 153 -5.30 18.49 8.11
C ASN A 153 -5.72 19.41 6.96
N GLN A 154 -6.78 19.05 6.24
CA GLN A 154 -7.46 19.99 5.35
C GLN A 154 -8.02 21.08 6.26
N LYS A 155 -7.36 22.25 6.27
CA LYS A 155 -7.93 23.46 6.87
C LYS A 155 -9.27 23.69 6.20
N ALA A 156 -10.34 23.57 6.98
CA ALA A 156 -11.69 24.00 6.64
C ALA A 156 -11.73 25.50 6.33
#